data_AF-A0A7C4Z5E9-F1
#
_entry.id   AF-A0A7C4Z5E9-F1
#
_cell.length_a   1.000
_cell.length_b   1.000
_cell.length_c   1.000
_cell.angle_alpha   90.00
_cell.angle_beta   90.00
_cell.angle_gamma   90.00
#
_symmetry.space_group_name_H-M   'P 1'
#
loop_
_entity.id
_entity.type
_entity.pdbx_description
1 polymer ?
#
loop_
_entity_poly.entity_id
_entity_poly.type
_entity_poly.pdbx_seq_one_letter_code
_entity_poly.pdbx_strand_id
1 'polypeptide(L)'
;VPLLPYMEQDNIYKQCYEPQGPTTTTPMVLVLKDLRPPVGSAGWWNHSYNDTITFRYKLKMFECPSDTLREEVLNGAFIAMHASQYTFTGGYMPVPRGALYGRTNYVGNAGCIGPSADVFYGAWVGPLTSRSDTTLGQMSVQDGTSNTVLFGETLGGRGVGQRDFVYAWSAGFIATAWGLGRGQSSGADAAQWYRFSSRHPATVQFCFGDCSTRGVRFGQTTTFFTEDWYVWMELTGRKDGGNRDRSALLD
;
A
#
# COMPACT_ATOMS: atom_id res chain seq x y z
N VAL A 1 17.29 12.63 -5.00
CA VAL A 1 17.37 11.25 -5.53
C VAL A 1 16.03 10.59 -5.26
N PRO A 2 15.32 10.09 -6.29
CA PRO A 2 14.06 9.39 -6.06
C PRO A 2 14.32 8.17 -5.16
N LEU A 3 13.65 8.12 -4.00
CA LEU A 3 13.89 7.14 -2.93
C LEU A 3 13.06 5.86 -3.07
N LEU A 4 12.13 5.85 -4.02
CA LEU A 4 11.37 4.67 -4.40
C LEU A 4 12.14 3.91 -5.48
N PRO A 5 12.43 2.61 -5.29
CA PRO A 5 13.12 1.84 -6.30
C PRO A 5 12.29 1.83 -7.57
N TYR A 6 12.95 2.09 -8.70
CA TYR A 6 12.42 1.71 -10.00
C TYR A 6 12.12 0.20 -9.95
N MET A 7 10.84 -0.16 -9.85
CA MET A 7 10.41 -1.55 -9.70
C MET A 7 10.45 -2.22 -11.07
N GLU A 8 11.63 -2.69 -11.48
CA GLU A 8 11.69 -3.65 -12.58
C GLU A 8 11.14 -4.99 -12.11
N GLN A 9 10.09 -5.46 -12.80
CA GLN A 9 9.52 -6.79 -12.58
C GLN A 9 10.58 -7.89 -12.71
N ASP A 10 11.60 -7.69 -13.55
CA ASP A 10 12.72 -8.62 -13.71
C ASP A 10 13.58 -8.74 -12.44
N ASN A 11 13.83 -7.64 -11.72
CA ASN A 11 14.59 -7.68 -10.47
C ASN A 11 13.81 -8.36 -9.34
N ILE A 12 12.48 -8.21 -9.31
CA ILE A 12 11.61 -8.99 -8.41
C ILE A 12 11.66 -10.45 -8.82
N TYR A 13 11.45 -10.74 -10.10
CA TYR A 13 11.42 -12.10 -10.65
C TYR A 13 12.70 -12.88 -10.33
N LYS A 14 13.88 -12.27 -10.50
CA LYS A 14 15.17 -12.88 -10.16
C LYS A 14 15.35 -13.17 -8.67
N GLN A 15 14.75 -12.36 -7.79
CA GLN A 15 14.76 -12.61 -6.34
C GLN A 15 13.72 -13.67 -5.93
N CYS A 16 12.68 -13.86 -6.74
CA CYS A 16 11.68 -14.89 -6.57
C CYS A 16 12.16 -16.30 -6.97
N TYR A 17 13.46 -16.60 -6.86
CA TYR A 17 14.00 -17.96 -7.04
C TYR A 17 14.69 -18.39 -5.76
N GLU A 18 14.29 -19.53 -5.20
CA GLU A 18 15.01 -20.14 -4.08
C GLU A 18 16.11 -21.06 -4.65
N PRO A 19 17.39 -20.87 -4.26
CA PRO A 19 18.44 -21.83 -4.57
C PRO A 19 18.27 -23.05 -3.65
N GLN A 20 17.67 -24.14 -4.17
CA GLN A 20 17.70 -25.44 -3.51
C GLN A 20 18.94 -26.20 -3.98
N GLY A 21 20.10 -25.83 -3.44
CA GLY A 21 21.38 -26.50 -3.73
C GLY A 21 22.09 -26.00 -5.01
N PRO A 22 23.23 -26.63 -5.37
CA PRO A 22 24.16 -26.08 -6.37
C PRO A 22 23.65 -26.09 -7.83
N THR A 23 22.52 -26.73 -8.12
CA THR A 23 22.03 -26.91 -9.51
C THR A 23 20.52 -26.73 -9.71
N THR A 24 19.75 -26.41 -8.67
CA THR A 24 18.28 -26.33 -8.76
C THR A 24 17.75 -25.01 -8.22
N THR A 25 17.33 -24.13 -9.14
CA THR A 25 16.52 -22.94 -8.85
C THR A 25 15.05 -23.29 -9.06
N THR A 26 14.25 -23.29 -7.99
CA THR A 26 12.80 -23.41 -8.13
C THR A 26 12.21 -22.00 -8.03
N PRO A 27 11.39 -21.54 -9.00
CA PRO A 27 10.70 -20.26 -8.87
C PRO A 27 9.79 -20.29 -7.64
N MET A 28 9.65 -19.17 -6.93
CA MET A 28 8.60 -18.95 -5.96
C MET A 28 7.28 -19.09 -6.71
N VAL A 29 6.63 -20.24 -6.55
CA VAL A 29 5.34 -20.48 -7.17
C VAL A 29 4.28 -19.76 -6.35
N LEU A 30 3.74 -18.66 -6.90
CA LEU A 30 2.54 -18.09 -6.36
C LEU A 30 1.36 -18.97 -6.78
N VAL A 31 0.93 -19.86 -5.89
CA VAL A 31 -0.25 -20.70 -6.14
C VAL A 31 -1.49 -19.87 -5.83
N LEU A 32 -1.87 -19.00 -6.77
CA LEU A 32 -3.20 -18.40 -6.81
C LEU A 32 -4.13 -19.43 -7.48
N LYS A 33 -4.52 -20.47 -6.75
CA LYS A 33 -5.63 -21.33 -7.21
C LYS A 33 -6.85 -20.43 -7.36
N ASP A 34 -7.21 -20.19 -8.61
CA ASP A 34 -8.31 -19.35 -9.08
C ASP A 34 -8.34 -17.93 -8.49
N LEU A 35 -8.06 -16.91 -9.31
CA LEU A 35 -8.26 -15.48 -8.95
C LEU A 35 -9.71 -15.16 -8.54
N ARG A 36 -10.63 -16.12 -8.71
CA ARG A 36 -11.97 -16.19 -8.13
C ARG A 36 -12.20 -17.60 -7.57
N PRO A 37 -11.72 -17.90 -6.35
CA PRO A 37 -12.00 -19.19 -5.76
C PRO A 37 -13.51 -19.32 -5.58
N PRO A 38 -14.10 -20.53 -5.74
CA PRO A 38 -15.47 -20.78 -5.31
C PRO A 38 -15.67 -20.31 -3.86
N VAL A 39 -16.87 -19.82 -3.55
CA VAL A 39 -17.23 -19.43 -2.17
C VAL A 39 -16.91 -20.60 -1.23
N GLY A 40 -16.12 -20.34 -0.18
CA GLY A 40 -15.65 -21.37 0.76
C GLY A 40 -14.24 -21.90 0.51
N SER A 41 -13.53 -21.44 -0.52
CA SER A 41 -12.12 -21.79 -0.70
C SER A 41 -11.26 -21.18 0.42
N ALA A 42 -10.28 -21.95 0.88
CA ALA A 42 -9.36 -21.51 1.91
C ALA A 42 -8.53 -20.32 1.40
N GLY A 43 -8.39 -19.27 2.21
CA GLY A 43 -7.52 -18.14 1.87
C GLY A 43 -6.08 -18.61 1.61
N TRP A 44 -5.29 -17.80 0.89
CA TRP A 44 -3.92 -18.19 0.51
C TRP A 44 -3.07 -18.58 1.73
N TRP A 45 -3.36 -18.02 2.90
CA TRP A 45 -2.69 -18.31 4.17
C TRP A 45 -2.95 -19.73 4.69
N ASN A 46 -3.88 -20.48 4.12
CA ASN A 46 -4.07 -21.90 4.44
C ASN A 46 -3.35 -22.83 3.45
N HIS A 47 -2.78 -22.30 2.37
CA HIS A 47 -1.98 -23.07 1.44
C HIS A 47 -0.53 -23.14 1.94
N SER A 48 -0.04 -24.34 2.27
CA SER A 48 1.27 -24.54 2.91
C SER A 48 2.40 -23.82 2.19
N TYR A 49 2.52 -23.99 0.87
CA TYR A 49 3.59 -23.34 0.08
C TYR A 49 3.52 -21.80 0.13
N ASN A 50 2.30 -21.23 0.03
CA ASN A 50 2.12 -19.79 0.05
C ASN A 50 2.47 -19.24 1.44
N ASP A 51 2.00 -19.92 2.50
CA ASP A 51 2.23 -19.50 3.87
C ASP A 51 3.69 -19.64 4.31
N THR A 52 4.38 -20.72 3.95
CA THR A 52 5.70 -21.05 4.51
C THR A 52 6.86 -20.58 3.65
N ILE A 53 6.66 -20.39 2.34
CA ILE A 53 7.72 -20.02 1.41
C ILE A 53 7.41 -18.64 0.83
N THR A 54 6.37 -18.53 -0.01
CA THR A 54 6.14 -17.34 -0.85
C THR A 54 5.96 -16.07 -0.02
N PHE A 55 5.00 -16.05 0.91
CA PHE A 55 4.67 -14.83 1.66
C PHE A 55 5.58 -14.59 2.87
N ARG A 56 6.55 -15.48 3.15
CA ARG A 56 7.64 -15.25 4.12
C ARG A 56 8.90 -14.67 3.49
N TYR A 57 8.99 -14.70 2.16
CA TYR A 57 10.16 -14.17 1.46
C TYR A 57 10.32 -12.66 1.67
N LYS A 58 11.56 -12.22 1.90
CA LYS A 58 11.91 -10.86 2.29
C LYS A 58 12.53 -10.11 1.12
N LEU A 59 11.75 -9.25 0.50
CA LEU A 59 12.20 -8.43 -0.63
C LEU A 59 12.73 -7.09 -0.13
N LYS A 60 14.04 -6.85 -0.30
CA LYS A 60 14.67 -5.62 0.21
C LYS A 60 14.10 -4.36 -0.43
N MET A 61 13.69 -4.45 -1.70
CA MET A 61 13.08 -3.33 -2.44
C MET A 61 11.71 -2.90 -1.92
N PHE A 62 11.07 -3.70 -1.07
CA PHE A 62 9.83 -3.33 -0.41
C PHE A 62 10.05 -2.59 0.92
N GLU A 63 11.30 -2.32 1.28
CA GLU A 63 11.65 -1.64 2.51
C GLU A 63 12.05 -0.19 2.23
N CYS A 64 11.44 0.75 2.95
CA CYS A 64 11.88 2.14 2.96
C CYS A 64 13.21 2.25 3.72
N PRO A 65 14.24 2.91 3.17
CA PRO A 65 15.51 3.12 3.88
C PRO A 65 15.39 3.94 5.17
N SER A 66 14.33 4.74 5.32
CA SER A 66 14.08 5.54 6.53
C SER A 66 13.25 4.81 7.59
N ASP A 67 12.88 3.56 7.35
CA ASP A 67 12.08 2.76 8.28
C ASP A 67 12.85 1.55 8.85
N THR A 68 12.49 1.13 10.07
CA THR A 68 12.97 -0.09 10.72
C THR A 68 11.92 -1.19 10.60
N LEU A 69 11.48 -1.50 9.37
CA LEU A 69 10.36 -2.39 9.08
C LEU A 69 10.47 -3.80 9.74
N ARG A 70 11.69 -4.24 10.04
CA ARG A 70 12.01 -5.56 10.61
C ARG A 70 12.02 -5.59 12.14
N GLU A 71 11.70 -4.49 12.81
CA GLU A 71 11.54 -4.46 14.27
C GLU A 71 10.42 -5.41 14.76
N GLU A 72 10.44 -5.71 16.05
CA GLU A 72 9.37 -6.51 16.66
C GLU A 72 8.05 -5.74 16.63
N VAL A 73 6.96 -6.47 16.36
CA VAL A 73 5.61 -5.92 16.31
C VAL A 73 4.74 -6.59 17.37
N LEU A 74 3.85 -5.82 18.00
CA LEU A 74 3.02 -6.33 19.09
C LEU A 74 1.97 -7.34 18.61
N ASN A 75 1.26 -7.02 17.53
CA ASN A 75 0.04 -7.74 17.18
C ASN A 75 0.23 -8.67 15.98
N GLY A 76 0.89 -8.21 14.90
CA GLY A 76 1.14 -9.05 13.74
C GLY A 76 1.28 -8.29 12.42
N ALA A 77 1.00 -8.98 11.32
CA ALA A 77 1.10 -8.44 9.97
C ALA A 77 -0.26 -8.49 9.27
N PHE A 78 -0.70 -7.36 8.70
CA PHE A 78 -1.84 -7.32 7.79
C PHE A 78 -1.52 -8.10 6.52
N ILE A 79 -2.46 -8.94 6.10
CA ILE A 79 -2.35 -9.84 4.96
C ILE A 79 -3.44 -9.64 3.91
N ALA A 80 -4.47 -8.86 4.25
CA ALA A 80 -5.53 -8.47 3.33
C ALA A 80 -6.17 -7.19 3.84
N MET A 81 -6.43 -6.26 2.92
CA MET A 81 -7.20 -5.04 3.18
C MET A 81 -8.46 -5.02 2.34
N HIS A 82 -9.52 -4.45 2.91
CA HIS A 82 -10.80 -4.30 2.23
C HIS A 82 -11.41 -2.95 2.57
N ALA A 83 -11.77 -2.20 1.54
CA ALA A 83 -12.53 -0.95 1.66
C ALA A 83 -13.88 -1.15 0.97
N SER A 84 -14.96 -0.83 1.66
CA SER A 84 -16.30 -0.86 1.08
C SER A 84 -17.21 0.11 1.81
N GLN A 85 -17.91 0.94 1.02
CA GLN A 85 -18.73 2.03 1.55
C GLN A 85 -17.88 2.86 2.54
N TYR A 86 -18.32 3.01 3.79
CA TYR A 86 -17.64 3.80 4.83
C TYR A 86 -16.70 2.99 5.73
N THR A 87 -16.42 1.73 5.39
CA THR A 87 -15.64 0.83 6.25
C THR A 87 -14.34 0.44 5.58
N PHE A 88 -13.26 0.54 6.35
CA PHE A 88 -11.96 -0.02 6.01
C PHE A 88 -11.58 -1.09 7.04
N THR A 89 -11.33 -2.30 6.55
CA THR A 89 -11.08 -3.48 7.39
C THR A 89 -9.75 -4.12 6.99
N GLY A 90 -8.94 -4.46 7.98
CA GLY A 90 -7.71 -5.23 7.80
C GLY A 90 -7.83 -6.63 8.38
N GLY A 91 -7.57 -7.64 7.54
CA GLY A 91 -7.30 -9.00 7.98
C GLY A 91 -5.81 -9.14 8.29
N TYR A 92 -5.47 -9.63 9.48
CA TYR A 92 -4.08 -9.79 9.91
C TYR A 92 -3.80 -11.20 10.41
N MET A 93 -2.53 -11.59 10.32
CA MET A 93 -2.02 -12.79 10.96
C MET A 93 -1.34 -12.42 12.28
N PRO A 94 -1.79 -12.95 13.42
CA PRO A 94 -1.23 -12.60 14.72
C PRO A 94 0.19 -13.15 14.90
N VAL A 95 0.95 -12.51 15.80
CA VAL A 95 2.21 -13.09 16.29
C VAL A 95 1.98 -14.43 17.02
N PRO A 96 2.92 -15.40 16.96
CA PRO A 96 4.24 -15.31 16.33
C PRO A 96 4.21 -15.49 14.80
N ARG A 97 3.13 -16.01 14.23
CA ARG A 97 3.06 -16.38 12.81
C ARG A 97 3.22 -15.18 11.88
N GLY A 98 2.51 -14.07 12.15
CA GLY A 98 2.60 -12.85 11.35
C GLY A 98 3.97 -12.19 11.37
N ALA A 99 4.79 -12.41 12.40
CA ALA A 99 6.15 -11.88 12.48
C ALA A 99 7.08 -12.47 11.41
N LEU A 100 6.75 -13.66 10.89
CA LEU A 100 7.55 -14.40 9.91
C LEU A 100 7.31 -13.94 8.46
N TYR A 101 6.24 -13.19 8.19
CA TYR A 101 5.92 -12.77 6.83
C TYR A 101 6.90 -11.73 6.28
N GLY A 102 7.04 -11.75 4.95
CA GLY A 102 7.70 -10.72 4.18
C GLY A 102 6.91 -9.42 4.28
N ARG A 103 7.55 -8.38 4.83
CA ARG A 103 6.91 -7.09 5.10
C ARG A 103 7.17 -6.11 3.95
N THR A 104 6.30 -5.11 3.83
CA THR A 104 6.45 -3.99 2.91
C THR A 104 6.17 -2.66 3.59
N ASN A 105 6.84 -1.60 3.14
CA ASN A 105 6.46 -0.21 3.36
C ASN A 105 5.60 0.33 2.24
N TYR A 106 5.41 -0.39 1.14
CA TYR A 106 4.71 0.10 -0.04
C TYR A 106 3.50 -0.76 -0.34
N VAL A 107 2.35 -0.10 -0.48
CA VAL A 107 1.03 -0.73 -0.71
C VAL A 107 0.25 0.08 -1.74
N GLY A 108 -0.75 -0.56 -2.34
CA GLY A 108 -1.57 0.06 -3.37
C GLY A 108 -2.47 1.17 -2.85
N ASN A 109 -2.89 2.05 -3.75
CA ASN A 109 -3.82 3.13 -3.47
C ASN A 109 -5.25 2.80 -3.92
N ALA A 110 -6.19 2.79 -2.96
CA ALA A 110 -7.62 2.60 -3.22
C ALA A 110 -8.41 3.91 -3.35
N GLY A 111 -7.74 5.06 -3.29
CA GLY A 111 -8.41 6.37 -3.23
C GLY A 111 -9.16 6.51 -1.91
N CYS A 112 -10.16 7.39 -1.87
CA CYS A 112 -10.77 7.85 -0.62
C CYS A 112 -11.19 6.69 0.30
N ILE A 113 -12.10 5.83 -0.17
CA ILE A 113 -12.59 4.65 0.57
C ILE A 113 -12.79 3.43 -0.36
N GLY A 114 -12.05 3.36 -1.47
CA GLY A 114 -12.27 2.34 -2.49
C GLY A 114 -13.62 2.52 -3.22
N PRO A 115 -14.13 1.46 -3.87
CA PRO A 115 -15.41 1.51 -4.55
C PRO A 115 -16.56 1.71 -3.55
N SER A 116 -17.32 2.78 -3.75
CA SER A 116 -18.47 3.14 -2.91
C SER A 116 -19.68 3.52 -3.78
N ALA A 117 -20.89 3.26 -3.28
CA ALA A 117 -22.13 3.76 -3.87
C ALA A 117 -22.44 5.21 -3.47
N ASP A 118 -21.73 5.73 -2.47
CA ASP A 118 -21.80 7.14 -2.11
C ASP A 118 -21.21 8.00 -3.22
N VAL A 119 -21.98 8.97 -3.71
CA VAL A 119 -21.60 9.81 -4.86
C VAL A 119 -20.41 10.69 -4.55
N PHE A 120 -20.33 11.17 -3.30
CA PHE A 120 -19.25 12.05 -2.87
C PHE A 120 -17.96 11.23 -2.79
N TYR A 121 -17.87 10.27 -1.88
CA TYR A 121 -16.63 9.51 -1.68
C TYR A 121 -16.26 8.58 -2.84
N GLY A 122 -17.26 8.07 -3.57
CA GLY A 122 -17.05 7.24 -4.75
C GLY A 122 -16.45 7.98 -5.94
N ALA A 123 -16.47 9.32 -5.94
CA ALA A 123 -15.81 10.14 -6.95
C ALA A 123 -14.29 9.91 -6.96
N TRP A 124 -13.68 9.75 -5.78
CA TRP A 124 -12.22 9.57 -5.62
C TRP A 124 -11.81 8.11 -5.44
N VAL A 125 -12.40 7.20 -6.21
CA VAL A 125 -11.94 5.80 -6.22
C VAL A 125 -10.56 5.71 -6.85
N GLY A 126 -9.65 5.00 -6.19
CA GLY A 126 -8.28 4.81 -6.67
C GLY A 126 -8.12 3.67 -7.67
N PRO A 127 -6.90 3.48 -8.20
CA PRO A 127 -6.60 2.47 -9.22
C PRO A 127 -6.54 1.04 -8.68
N LEU A 128 -6.13 0.85 -7.42
CA LEU A 128 -5.90 -0.48 -6.83
C LEU A 128 -6.93 -0.73 -5.73
N THR A 129 -7.94 -1.53 -6.05
CA THR A 129 -9.03 -1.86 -5.12
C THR A 129 -9.34 -3.35 -5.18
N SER A 130 -10.25 -3.84 -4.33
CA SER A 130 -10.62 -5.25 -4.33
C SER A 130 -11.18 -5.65 -5.69
N ARG A 131 -10.47 -6.55 -6.39
CA ARG A 131 -10.85 -7.05 -7.71
C ARG A 131 -10.88 -5.97 -8.80
N SER A 132 -10.09 -4.90 -8.67
CA SER A 132 -9.92 -3.92 -9.75
C SER A 132 -9.29 -4.55 -10.98
N ASP A 133 -9.81 -4.21 -12.15
CA ASP A 133 -9.31 -4.53 -13.49
C ASP A 133 -8.85 -3.26 -14.23
N THR A 134 -8.56 -2.20 -13.48
CA THR A 134 -8.16 -0.89 -14.02
C THR A 134 -6.84 -1.00 -14.76
N THR A 135 -6.84 -0.59 -16.03
CA THR A 135 -5.63 -0.61 -16.86
C THR A 135 -4.93 0.76 -16.87
N LEU A 136 -3.62 0.77 -17.16
CA LEU A 136 -2.89 2.03 -17.34
C LEU A 136 -3.46 2.88 -18.49
N GLY A 137 -3.97 2.24 -19.55
CA GLY A 137 -4.63 2.93 -20.66
C GLY A 137 -5.95 3.60 -20.26
N GLN A 138 -6.69 3.00 -19.32
CA GLN A 138 -7.87 3.67 -18.73
C GLN A 138 -7.45 4.85 -17.87
N MET A 139 -6.42 4.70 -17.03
CA MET A 139 -5.92 5.81 -16.21
C MET A 139 -5.39 6.97 -17.06
N SER A 140 -4.73 6.68 -18.19
CA SER A 140 -4.17 7.73 -19.05
C SER A 140 -5.22 8.63 -19.71
N VAL A 141 -6.44 8.12 -19.94
CA VAL A 141 -7.55 8.89 -20.51
C VAL A 141 -8.51 9.47 -19.46
N GLN A 142 -8.31 9.12 -18.19
CA GLN A 142 -9.03 9.69 -17.05
C GLN A 142 -8.22 10.85 -16.48
N ASP A 143 -7.71 10.74 -15.25
CA ASP A 143 -6.98 11.84 -14.60
C ASP A 143 -5.48 11.88 -15.00
N GLY A 144 -5.01 10.87 -15.74
CA GLY A 144 -3.65 10.76 -16.24
C GLY A 144 -2.74 9.93 -15.32
N THR A 145 -1.84 9.15 -15.93
CA THR A 145 -0.92 8.27 -15.19
C THR A 145 0.11 9.05 -14.36
N SER A 146 0.55 10.22 -14.82
CA SER A 146 1.48 11.12 -14.11
C SER A 146 0.85 11.92 -12.97
N ASN A 147 -0.46 11.79 -12.81
CA ASN A 147 -1.29 12.57 -11.91
C ASN A 147 -1.99 11.71 -10.86
N THR A 148 -2.01 10.39 -11.05
CA THR A 148 -2.66 9.44 -10.16
C THR A 148 -1.61 8.61 -9.41
N VAL A 149 -1.68 8.62 -8.09
CA VAL A 149 -0.88 7.75 -7.21
C VAL A 149 -1.28 6.29 -7.41
N LEU A 150 -0.28 5.43 -7.61
CA LEU A 150 -0.46 3.98 -7.73
C LEU A 150 -0.08 3.26 -6.44
N PHE A 151 1.12 3.53 -5.92
CA PHE A 151 1.63 2.97 -4.66
C PHE A 151 2.11 4.07 -3.73
N GLY A 152 1.99 3.84 -2.43
CA GLY A 152 2.43 4.78 -1.41
C GLY A 152 3.12 4.14 -0.23
N GLU A 153 3.94 4.94 0.45
CA GLU A 153 4.64 4.54 1.66
C GLU A 153 3.73 4.52 2.90
N THR A 154 3.83 3.47 3.70
CA THR A 154 3.16 3.30 4.99
C THR A 154 4.09 2.62 5.99
N LEU A 155 3.85 2.90 7.27
CA LEU A 155 4.50 2.19 8.38
C LEU A 155 3.68 0.95 8.81
N GLY A 156 2.42 0.88 8.40
CA GLY A 156 1.48 -0.19 8.76
C GLY A 156 0.96 -0.18 10.18
N GLY A 157 1.40 0.76 11.00
CA GLY A 157 1.06 0.87 12.41
C GLY A 157 1.60 2.16 13.02
N ARG A 158 1.73 2.17 14.34
CA ARG A 158 2.29 3.30 15.08
C ARG A 158 3.74 3.56 14.69
N GLY A 159 4.07 4.83 14.46
CA GLY A 159 5.43 5.25 14.12
C GLY A 159 6.35 5.49 15.32
N VAL A 160 5.77 5.87 16.47
CA VAL A 160 6.46 6.13 17.75
C VAL A 160 6.14 5.05 18.76
N GLY A 161 7.15 4.66 19.55
CA GLY A 161 7.05 3.56 20.49
C GLY A 161 7.15 2.20 19.78
N GLN A 162 6.69 1.15 20.45
CA GLN A 162 6.65 -0.17 19.84
C GLN A 162 5.56 -0.23 18.76
N ARG A 163 5.94 -0.66 17.56
CA ARG A 163 5.02 -0.81 16.44
C ARG A 163 3.99 -1.90 16.74
N ASP A 164 2.73 -1.60 16.50
CA ASP A 164 1.62 -2.52 16.75
C ASP A 164 1.41 -3.49 15.58
N PHE A 165 1.43 -2.98 14.35
CA PHE A 165 1.24 -3.76 13.13
C PHE A 165 2.21 -3.36 12.02
N VAL A 166 2.35 -4.25 11.04
CA VAL A 166 3.04 -4.03 9.76
C VAL A 166 2.20 -4.58 8.62
N TYR A 167 2.54 -4.21 7.40
CA TYR A 167 1.97 -4.82 6.20
C TYR A 167 2.85 -5.95 5.69
N ALA A 168 2.25 -7.12 5.42
CA ALA A 168 2.87 -8.10 4.53
C ALA A 168 2.85 -7.54 3.09
N TRP A 169 3.80 -7.95 2.25
CA TRP A 169 3.82 -7.50 0.84
C TRP A 169 2.59 -7.93 0.03
N SER A 170 1.78 -8.84 0.58
CA SER A 170 0.52 -9.31 0.03
C SER A 170 -0.73 -8.56 0.49
N ALA A 171 -0.60 -7.58 1.39
CA ALA A 171 -1.75 -6.97 2.04
C ALA A 171 -2.69 -6.20 1.11
N GLY A 172 -2.21 -5.79 -0.07
CA GLY A 172 -3.01 -5.10 -1.07
C GLY A 172 -2.85 -3.58 -1.00
N PHE A 173 -3.89 -2.90 -0.54
CA PHE A 173 -4.03 -1.44 -0.67
C PHE A 173 -4.50 -0.77 0.62
N ILE A 174 -4.44 0.56 0.66
CA ILE A 174 -5.04 1.39 1.72
C ILE A 174 -5.94 2.47 1.12
N ALA A 175 -7.00 2.80 1.85
CA ALA A 175 -7.85 3.95 1.62
C ALA A 175 -7.16 5.27 2.08
N THR A 176 -7.51 6.39 1.46
CA THR A 176 -6.79 7.65 1.62
C THR A 176 -7.55 8.72 2.41
N ALA A 177 -8.84 8.48 2.71
CA ALA A 177 -9.73 9.42 3.39
C ALA A 177 -9.15 10.03 4.68
N TRP A 178 -8.32 9.29 5.42
CA TRP A 178 -7.77 9.72 6.70
C TRP A 178 -6.44 10.49 6.59
N GLY A 179 -6.03 10.87 5.38
CA GLY A 179 -4.86 11.71 5.16
C GLY A 179 -3.52 10.99 5.33
N LEU A 180 -2.47 11.77 5.54
CA LEU A 180 -1.09 11.31 5.65
C LEU A 180 -0.59 11.38 7.10
N GLY A 181 0.00 10.28 7.58
CA GLY A 181 0.50 10.16 8.94
C GLY A 181 2.00 10.43 9.08
N ARG A 182 2.40 11.21 10.09
CA ARG A 182 3.80 11.42 10.47
C ARG A 182 4.31 10.27 11.33
N GLY A 183 5.38 9.62 10.89
CA GLY A 183 6.01 8.50 11.60
C GLY A 183 6.67 8.86 12.92
N GLN A 184 6.98 10.13 13.14
CA GLN A 184 7.63 10.63 14.36
C GLN A 184 6.65 11.39 15.27
N SER A 185 5.35 11.36 14.97
CA SER A 185 4.30 11.99 15.79
C SER A 185 3.51 10.95 16.58
N SER A 186 2.97 11.39 17.71
CA SER A 186 1.89 10.73 18.44
C SER A 186 0.69 11.68 18.47
N GLY A 187 -0.46 11.29 17.92
CA GLY A 187 -1.63 12.16 17.86
C GLY A 187 -2.52 11.88 16.66
N ALA A 188 -3.40 12.83 16.34
CA ALA A 188 -4.35 12.71 15.22
C ALA A 188 -3.67 12.67 13.85
N ASP A 189 -2.48 13.25 13.74
CA ASP A 189 -1.64 13.29 12.54
C ASP A 189 -0.56 12.20 12.50
N ALA A 190 -0.56 11.28 13.47
CA ALA A 190 0.43 10.22 13.55
C ALA A 190 0.22 9.13 12.49
N ALA A 191 1.29 8.36 12.24
CA ALA A 191 1.19 7.11 11.51
C ALA A 191 0.21 6.13 12.18
N GLN A 192 -0.63 5.50 11.37
CA GLN A 192 -1.62 4.52 11.79
C GLN A 192 -1.76 3.45 10.71
N TRP A 193 -2.25 2.27 11.09
CA TRP A 193 -2.42 1.17 10.14
C TRP A 193 -3.32 1.53 8.96
N TYR A 194 -4.31 2.39 9.14
CA TYR A 194 -5.33 2.72 8.14
C TYR A 194 -4.97 3.89 7.21
N ARG A 195 -3.71 4.36 7.21
CA ARG A 195 -3.29 5.47 6.34
C ARG A 195 -1.87 5.32 5.82
N PHE A 196 -1.57 6.04 4.74
CA PHE A 196 -0.19 6.22 4.29
C PHE A 196 0.58 7.07 5.31
N SER A 197 1.86 6.78 5.48
CA SER A 197 2.67 7.40 6.51
C SER A 197 4.15 7.15 6.27
N SER A 198 5.00 8.08 6.69
CA SER A 198 6.44 7.96 6.50
C SER A 198 7.23 8.43 7.71
N ARG A 199 8.44 7.89 7.87
CA ARG A 199 9.48 8.41 8.78
C ARG A 199 10.37 9.47 8.13
N HIS A 200 10.16 9.78 6.85
CA HIS A 200 10.75 10.97 6.24
C HIS A 200 10.20 12.24 6.93
N PRO A 201 11.04 13.26 7.21
CA PRO A 201 10.62 14.40 8.04
C PRO A 201 9.46 15.24 7.47
N ALA A 202 9.37 15.38 6.15
CA ALA A 202 8.48 16.36 5.51
C ALA A 202 7.42 15.76 4.59
N THR A 203 7.63 14.53 4.11
CA THR A 203 6.83 13.96 3.02
C THR A 203 6.57 12.47 3.23
N VAL A 204 5.60 11.94 2.49
CA VAL A 204 5.39 10.52 2.25
C VAL A 204 5.74 10.24 0.79
N GLN A 205 6.47 9.15 0.51
CA GLN A 205 6.87 8.82 -0.86
C GLN A 205 5.76 8.09 -1.60
N PHE A 206 5.49 8.51 -2.83
CA PHE A 206 4.51 7.90 -3.71
C PHE A 206 5.06 7.61 -5.11
N CYS A 207 4.62 6.50 -5.69
CA CYS A 207 4.83 6.13 -7.08
C CYS A 207 3.53 6.39 -7.85
N PHE A 208 3.62 7.15 -8.94
CA PHE A 208 2.51 7.47 -9.83
C PHE A 208 2.36 6.40 -10.92
N GLY A 209 1.23 6.40 -11.62
CA GLY A 209 0.96 5.45 -12.70
C GLY A 209 1.94 5.50 -13.87
N ASP A 210 2.71 6.59 -14.03
CA ASP A 210 3.79 6.75 -15.00
C ASP A 210 5.18 6.32 -14.47
N CYS A 211 5.21 5.67 -13.30
CA CYS A 211 6.41 5.29 -12.56
C CYS A 211 7.26 6.47 -12.06
N SER A 212 6.77 7.71 -12.16
CA SER A 212 7.43 8.84 -11.48
C SER A 212 7.23 8.73 -9.97
N THR A 213 8.23 9.21 -9.23
CA THR A 213 8.23 9.13 -7.76
C THR A 213 8.32 10.53 -7.20
N ARG A 214 7.42 10.86 -6.27
CA ARG A 214 7.31 12.20 -5.70
C ARG A 214 7.00 12.11 -4.21
N GLY A 215 7.55 13.06 -3.47
CA GLY A 215 7.16 13.29 -2.09
C GLY A 215 5.87 14.09 -2.06
N VAL A 216 4.91 13.64 -1.24
CA VAL A 216 3.70 14.42 -0.93
C VAL A 216 3.84 14.92 0.51
N ARG A 217 3.76 16.24 0.70
CA ARG A 217 3.84 16.88 2.02
C ARG A 217 2.64 16.49 2.88
N PHE A 218 2.82 16.46 4.20
CA PHE A 218 1.74 16.06 5.11
C PHE A 218 0.52 17.00 5.07
N GLY A 219 0.76 18.32 4.97
CA GLY A 219 -0.30 19.34 4.96
C GLY A 219 -1.31 19.20 6.11
N GLN A 220 -2.53 19.66 5.86
CA GLN A 220 -3.72 19.41 6.68
C GLN A 220 -4.55 18.22 6.17
N THR A 221 -3.91 17.26 5.49
CA THR A 221 -4.59 16.11 4.87
C THR A 221 -5.36 15.21 5.85
N THR A 222 -5.05 15.27 7.15
CA THR A 222 -5.75 14.51 8.20
C THR A 222 -7.01 15.18 8.71
N THR A 223 -7.26 16.43 8.31
CA THR A 223 -8.49 17.17 8.58
C THR A 223 -9.35 17.13 7.33
N PHE A 224 -10.50 16.45 7.43
CA PHE A 224 -11.43 16.28 6.32
C PHE A 224 -11.88 17.62 5.73
N PHE A 225 -12.05 17.64 4.40
CA PHE A 225 -12.61 18.76 3.65
C PHE A 225 -11.81 20.07 3.70
N THR A 226 -10.55 20.02 4.11
CA THR A 226 -9.59 21.10 3.85
C THR A 226 -9.14 21.10 2.39
N GLU A 227 -8.55 22.20 1.90
CA GLU A 227 -7.97 22.24 0.56
C GLU A 227 -6.92 21.14 0.36
N ASP A 228 -6.02 20.96 1.34
CA ASP A 228 -5.03 19.88 1.31
C ASP A 228 -5.68 18.50 1.25
N TRP A 229 -6.80 18.29 1.96
CA TRP A 229 -7.55 17.04 1.88
C TRP A 229 -8.10 16.81 0.47
N TYR A 230 -8.68 17.83 -0.17
CA TYR A 230 -9.19 17.70 -1.53
C TYR A 230 -8.08 17.48 -2.55
N VAL A 231 -6.96 18.20 -2.46
CA VAL A 231 -5.79 17.95 -3.32
C VAL A 231 -5.30 16.52 -3.15
N TRP A 232 -5.25 16.02 -1.91
CA TRP A 232 -4.89 14.63 -1.64
C TRP A 232 -5.89 13.62 -2.23
N MET A 233 -7.19 13.93 -2.20
CA MET A 233 -8.20 13.09 -2.85
C MET A 233 -8.01 13.07 -4.38
N GLU A 234 -7.72 14.20 -5.02
CA GLU A 234 -7.45 14.27 -6.48
C GLU A 234 -6.17 13.55 -6.90
N LEU A 235 -5.15 13.52 -6.03
CA LEU A 235 -3.92 12.76 -6.30
C LEU A 235 -4.16 11.24 -6.22
N THR A 236 -5.20 10.81 -5.51
CA THR A 236 -5.43 9.40 -5.18
C THR A 236 -6.63 8.80 -5.91
N GLY A 237 -7.56 9.63 -6.37
CA GLY A 237 -8.60 9.28 -7.32
C GLY A 237 -8.01 9.06 -8.71
N ARG A 238 -8.67 8.19 -9.49
CA ARG A 238 -8.28 7.91 -10.88
C ARG A 238 -9.20 8.50 -11.93
N LYS A 239 -10.36 9.02 -11.53
CA LYS A 239 -11.43 9.50 -12.41
C LYS A 239 -12.30 10.59 -11.78
N ASP A 240 -11.72 11.43 -10.93
CA ASP A 240 -12.45 12.49 -10.25
C ASP A 240 -12.57 13.78 -11.08
N GLY A 241 -11.74 13.94 -12.13
CA GLY A 241 -11.79 15.11 -13.01
C GLY A 241 -11.37 16.42 -12.35
N GLY A 242 -10.78 16.35 -11.15
CA GLY A 242 -10.28 17.49 -10.40
C GLY A 242 -9.05 18.12 -11.04
N ASN A 243 -8.88 19.42 -10.82
CA ASN A 243 -7.77 20.21 -11.38
C ASN A 243 -7.19 21.22 -10.38
N ARG A 244 -7.34 20.95 -9.08
CA ARG A 244 -6.83 21.85 -8.05
C ARG A 244 -5.32 22.00 -8.16
N ASP A 245 -4.82 23.14 -7.71
CA ASP A 245 -3.37 23.35 -7.63
C ASP A 245 -2.76 22.37 -6.62
N ARG A 246 -1.83 21.57 -7.11
CA ARG A 246 -1.15 20.53 -6.33
C ARG A 246 0.12 21.04 -5.67
N SER A 247 0.54 22.27 -5.96
CA SER A 247 1.77 22.88 -5.43
C SER A 247 1.79 22.96 -3.90
N ALA A 248 0.61 22.94 -3.26
CA ALA A 248 0.47 22.87 -1.81
C ALA A 248 1.06 21.57 -1.22
N LEU A 249 0.92 20.44 -1.93
CA LEU A 249 1.34 19.13 -1.44
C LEU A 249 2.47 18.48 -2.23
N LEU A 250 2.65 18.79 -3.50
CA LEU A 250 3.74 18.26 -4.32
C LEU A 250 4.97 19.19 -4.28
N ASP A 251 6.13 18.59 -4.07
CA ASP A 251 7.44 19.19 -4.35
C ASP A 251 7.85 19.01 -5.82
#